data_AF-K0GB33-F1
#
_entry.id   AF-K0GB33-F1
#
_cell.length_a   1.000
_cell.length_b   1.000
_cell.length_c   1.000
_cell.angle_alpha   90.00
_cell.angle_beta   90.00
_cell.angle_gamma   90.00
#
_symmetry.space_group_name_H-M   'P 1'
#
loop_
_entity.id
_entity.type
_entity.pdbx_description
1 polymer ?
#
loop_
_entity_poly.entity_id
_entity_poly.type
_entity_poly.pdbx_seq_one_letter_code
_entity_poly.pdbx_strand_id
1 'polypeptide(L)'
;MQWIIELFAKSPRFSVYQAQVDGVLNNFERNPTLSIEICKALIEGVCKTILTDKGNRIPEQFPKLVIETLNSLNINNHPDYEHINQLFSRLNGVIQYIGEIRNSVGCYASHGQDIEHKKPTKDLALFVSHTTNSVLGFILHLYIFSDDLRINHRIRYEDYAEFNQFLDEEYAPKFPDGLSISYSLALFEQDIEAYKGFYEEYISLEQERLQETL
;
A
#
# COMPACT_ATOMS: atom_id res chain seq x y z
N MET A 1 6.33 9.41 8.99
CA MET A 1 5.74 8.16 8.46
C MET A 1 6.69 7.56 7.41
N GLN A 2 7.95 7.35 7.80
CA GLN A 2 9.04 7.08 6.86
C GLN A 2 8.89 5.71 6.17
N TRP A 3 8.47 4.71 6.93
CA TRP A 3 8.32 3.34 6.42
C TRP A 3 7.30 3.25 5.27
N ILE A 4 6.16 3.93 5.39
CA ILE A 4 5.16 3.98 4.30
C ILE A 4 5.75 4.65 3.06
N ILE A 5 6.46 5.77 3.23
CA ILE A 5 7.08 6.53 2.11
C ILE A 5 8.06 5.63 1.33
N GLU A 6 8.90 4.87 2.05
CA GLU A 6 9.84 3.93 1.44
C GLU A 6 9.13 2.81 0.69
N LEU A 7 7.99 2.32 1.19
CA LEU A 7 7.20 1.28 0.50
C LEU A 7 6.46 1.82 -0.72
N PHE A 8 6.00 3.09 -0.69
CA PHE A 8 5.40 3.74 -1.85
C PHE A 8 6.42 3.96 -2.97
N ALA A 9 7.67 4.28 -2.64
CA ALA A 9 8.74 4.36 -3.62
C ALA A 9 8.99 3.02 -4.33
N LYS A 10 8.80 1.90 -3.63
CA LYS A 10 8.93 0.53 -4.19
C LYS A 10 7.70 0.05 -4.95
N SER A 11 6.57 0.75 -4.83
CA SER A 11 5.31 0.36 -5.48
C SER A 11 4.55 1.61 -5.96
N PRO A 12 4.82 2.07 -7.20
CA PRO A 12 4.34 3.35 -7.72
C PRO A 12 2.82 3.53 -7.67
N ARG A 13 2.02 2.46 -7.73
CA ARG A 13 0.55 2.53 -7.57
C ARG A 13 0.09 3.20 -6.28
N PHE A 14 0.88 3.09 -5.21
CA PHE A 14 0.54 3.72 -3.94
C PHE A 14 1.06 5.16 -3.83
N SER A 15 1.82 5.67 -4.81
CA SER A 15 2.28 7.07 -4.84
C SER A 15 1.12 8.07 -4.82
N VAL A 16 -0.07 7.68 -5.29
CA VAL A 16 -1.29 8.51 -5.20
C VAL A 16 -1.65 8.88 -3.76
N TYR A 17 -1.22 8.09 -2.78
CA TYR A 17 -1.44 8.33 -1.36
C TYR A 17 -0.36 9.23 -0.72
N GLN A 18 0.68 9.64 -1.46
CA GLN A 18 1.77 10.48 -0.95
C GLN A 18 1.23 11.81 -0.40
N ALA A 19 0.30 12.44 -1.11
CA ALA A 19 -0.32 13.69 -0.67
C ALA A 19 -1.05 13.55 0.68
N GLN A 20 -1.60 12.38 0.98
CA GLN A 20 -2.22 12.12 2.28
C GLN A 20 -1.17 11.90 3.36
N VAL A 21 -0.06 11.22 3.08
CA VAL A 21 1.06 11.11 4.02
C VAL A 21 1.61 12.48 4.39
N ASP A 22 1.85 13.34 3.39
CA ASP A 22 2.28 14.72 3.60
C ASP A 22 1.21 15.51 4.38
N GLY A 23 -0.07 15.26 4.09
CA GLY A 23 -1.20 15.81 4.83
C GLY A 23 -1.17 15.46 6.32
N VAL A 24 -0.84 14.22 6.70
CA VAL A 24 -0.67 13.83 8.11
C VAL A 24 0.50 14.59 8.74
N LEU A 25 1.67 14.57 8.09
CA LEU A 25 2.89 15.16 8.64
C LEU A 25 2.80 16.68 8.81
N ASN A 26 2.08 17.37 7.92
CA ASN A 26 1.90 18.82 8.01
C ASN A 26 0.85 19.23 9.05
N ASN A 27 -0.02 18.31 9.48
CA ASN A 27 -1.19 18.64 10.31
C ASN A 27 -1.15 18.05 11.72
N PHE A 28 -0.32 17.07 12.06
CA PHE A 28 -0.36 16.48 13.41
C PHE A 28 -0.13 17.49 14.55
N GLU A 29 0.66 18.55 14.32
CA GLU A 29 0.82 19.64 15.29
C GLU A 29 -0.16 20.80 15.11
N ARG A 30 -0.52 21.12 13.85
CA ARG A 30 -1.30 22.32 13.50
C ARG A 30 -2.81 22.08 13.57
N ASN A 31 -3.22 20.89 13.15
CA ASN A 31 -4.60 20.43 13.10
C ASN A 31 -4.68 18.92 13.42
N PRO A 32 -4.55 18.55 14.71
CA PRO A 32 -4.61 17.16 15.17
C PRO A 32 -5.84 16.39 14.67
N THR A 33 -7.01 17.05 14.58
CA THR A 33 -8.25 16.45 14.06
C THR A 33 -8.09 16.00 12.62
N LEU A 34 -7.62 16.91 11.75
CA LEU A 34 -7.40 16.59 10.34
C LEU A 34 -6.35 15.50 10.16
N SER A 35 -5.28 15.51 10.96
CA SER A 35 -4.26 14.46 10.94
C SER A 35 -4.84 13.07 11.19
N ILE A 36 -5.71 12.93 12.20
CA ILE A 36 -6.39 11.67 12.54
C ILE A 36 -7.37 11.26 11.43
N GLU A 37 -8.10 12.21 10.86
CA GLU A 37 -9.02 11.95 9.75
C GLU A 37 -8.28 11.41 8.52
N ILE A 38 -7.15 12.04 8.16
CA ILE A 38 -6.32 11.59 7.04
C ILE A 38 -5.72 10.20 7.33
N CYS A 39 -5.30 9.90 8.57
CA CYS A 39 -4.79 8.57 8.93
C CYS A 39 -5.82 7.47 8.63
N LYS A 40 -7.09 7.68 9.02
CA LYS A 40 -8.17 6.72 8.73
C LYS A 40 -8.39 6.58 7.21
N ALA A 41 -8.49 7.70 6.50
CA ALA A 41 -8.70 7.72 5.06
C ALA A 41 -7.57 7.03 4.29
N LEU A 42 -6.33 7.20 4.75
CA LEU A 42 -5.13 6.56 4.20
C LEU A 42 -5.19 5.04 4.36
N ILE A 43 -5.49 4.55 5.57
CA ILE A 43 -5.66 3.11 5.82
C ILE A 43 -6.79 2.55 4.94
N GLU A 44 -7.94 3.23 4.89
CA GLU A 44 -9.08 2.81 4.06
C GLU A 44 -8.72 2.74 2.58
N GLY A 45 -8.02 3.75 2.07
CA GLY A 45 -7.61 3.84 0.68
C GLY A 45 -6.69 2.69 0.27
N VAL A 46 -5.63 2.46 1.03
CA VAL A 46 -4.66 1.40 0.73
C VAL A 46 -5.30 0.01 0.86
N CYS A 47 -6.08 -0.25 1.92
CA CYS A 47 -6.77 -1.54 2.08
C CYS A 47 -7.75 -1.82 0.95
N LYS A 48 -8.51 -0.81 0.49
CA LYS A 48 -9.41 -0.95 -0.67
C LYS A 48 -8.66 -1.29 -1.94
N THR A 49 -7.52 -0.65 -2.17
CA THR A 49 -6.66 -0.95 -3.32
C THR A 49 -6.19 -2.39 -3.26
N ILE A 50 -5.61 -2.84 -2.14
CA ILE A 50 -5.15 -4.24 -1.95
C ILE A 50 -6.27 -5.27 -2.15
N LEU A 51 -7.48 -5.01 -1.64
CA LEU A 51 -8.61 -5.94 -1.84
C LEU A 51 -9.12 -5.96 -3.28
N THR A 52 -9.21 -4.79 -3.91
CA THR A 52 -9.60 -4.67 -5.34
C THR A 52 -8.60 -5.42 -6.22
N ASP A 53 -7.33 -5.25 -5.90
CA ASP A 53 -6.18 -5.87 -6.53
C ASP A 53 -6.28 -7.40 -6.50
N LYS A 54 -6.72 -7.95 -5.36
CA LYS A 54 -6.96 -9.39 -5.16
C LYS A 54 -8.32 -9.89 -5.65
N GLY A 55 -9.15 -9.03 -6.25
CA GLY A 55 -10.50 -9.39 -6.69
C GLY A 55 -11.49 -9.69 -5.56
N ASN A 56 -11.17 -9.25 -4.33
CA ASN A 56 -12.00 -9.47 -3.16
C ASN A 56 -13.10 -8.41 -3.02
N ARG A 57 -14.15 -8.76 -2.26
CA ARG A 57 -15.19 -7.79 -1.91
C ARG A 57 -14.65 -6.77 -0.93
N ILE A 58 -15.08 -5.51 -1.08
CA ILE A 58 -14.69 -4.41 -0.18
C ILE A 58 -15.73 -4.28 0.94
N PRO A 59 -15.37 -4.53 2.21
CA PRO A 59 -16.26 -4.28 3.34
C PRO A 59 -16.50 -2.78 3.55
N GLU A 60 -17.72 -2.40 3.95
CA GLU A 60 -18.05 -1.00 4.27
C GLU A 60 -17.50 -0.56 5.64
N GLN A 61 -17.37 -1.49 6.58
CA GLN A 61 -16.95 -1.19 7.96
C GLN A 61 -15.43 -1.12 8.05
N PHE A 62 -14.90 -0.01 8.57
CA PHE A 62 -13.46 0.23 8.68
C PHE A 62 -12.66 -0.91 9.34
N PRO A 63 -13.05 -1.47 10.51
CA PRO A 63 -12.28 -2.56 11.11
C PRO A 63 -12.30 -3.84 10.26
N LYS A 64 -13.47 -4.17 9.68
CA LYS A 64 -13.62 -5.33 8.80
C LYS A 64 -12.79 -5.20 7.53
N LEU A 65 -12.71 -4.00 6.96
CA LEU A 65 -11.89 -3.71 5.79
C LEU A 65 -10.41 -4.07 6.05
N VAL A 66 -9.85 -3.65 7.19
CA VAL A 66 -8.45 -3.92 7.52
C VAL A 66 -8.23 -5.42 7.79
N ILE A 67 -9.13 -6.06 8.54
CA ILE A 67 -9.03 -7.52 8.80
C ILE A 67 -9.10 -8.32 7.51
N GLU A 68 -10.05 -8.02 6.63
CA GLU A 68 -10.20 -8.73 5.35
C GLU A 68 -8.96 -8.55 4.48
N THR A 69 -8.37 -7.35 4.50
CA THR A 69 -7.09 -7.08 3.83
C THR A 69 -6.01 -8.00 4.37
N LEU A 70 -5.83 -8.08 5.70
CA LEU A 70 -4.83 -8.93 6.32
C LEU A 70 -5.01 -10.42 5.99
N ASN A 71 -6.25 -10.91 6.08
CA ASN A 71 -6.58 -12.30 5.73
C ASN A 71 -6.27 -12.60 4.26
N SER A 72 -6.41 -11.60 3.38
CA SER A 72 -6.16 -11.75 1.96
C SER A 72 -4.67 -11.86 1.61
N LEU A 73 -3.74 -11.47 2.49
CA LEU A 73 -2.29 -11.48 2.26
C LEU A 73 -1.62 -12.87 2.41
N ASN A 74 -2.41 -13.93 2.59
CA ASN A 74 -2.02 -15.34 2.59
C ASN A 74 -0.68 -15.66 3.29
N ILE A 75 -0.52 -15.22 4.54
CA ILE A 75 0.68 -15.44 5.36
C ILE A 75 0.85 -16.88 5.87
N ASN A 76 0.03 -17.83 5.39
CA ASN A 76 -0.05 -19.20 5.92
C ASN A 76 1.28 -19.99 5.81
N ASN A 77 2.13 -19.62 4.86
CA ASN A 77 3.43 -20.27 4.63
C ASN A 77 4.59 -19.57 5.38
N HIS A 78 4.32 -18.51 6.16
CA HIS A 78 5.35 -17.80 6.90
C HIS A 78 5.81 -18.62 8.12
N PRO A 79 7.12 -18.75 8.40
CA PRO A 79 7.64 -19.51 9.55
C PRO A 79 7.02 -19.09 10.89
N ASP A 80 6.86 -17.78 11.09
CA ASP A 80 6.25 -17.18 12.30
C ASP A 80 4.73 -16.92 12.19
N TYR A 81 4.01 -17.66 11.33
CA TYR A 81 2.58 -17.46 11.07
C TYR A 81 1.74 -17.29 12.35
N GLU A 82 1.93 -18.16 13.36
CA GLU A 82 1.14 -18.09 14.59
C GLU A 82 1.33 -16.77 15.34
N HIS A 83 2.57 -16.27 15.43
CA HIS A 83 2.89 -15.02 16.11
C HIS A 83 2.33 -13.82 15.33
N ILE A 84 2.49 -13.81 14.01
CA ILE A 84 1.96 -12.74 13.15
C ILE A 84 0.43 -12.71 13.23
N ASN A 85 -0.24 -13.85 13.15
CA ASN A 85 -1.69 -13.93 13.22
C ASN A 85 -2.23 -13.51 14.60
N GLN A 86 -1.55 -13.85 15.69
CA GLN A 86 -1.91 -13.36 17.02
C GLN A 86 -1.74 -11.83 17.13
N LEU A 87 -0.70 -11.26 16.53
CA LEU A 87 -0.53 -9.81 16.47
C LEU A 87 -1.65 -9.14 15.67
N PHE A 88 -2.07 -9.71 14.53
CA PHE A 88 -3.21 -9.22 13.75
C PHE A 88 -4.51 -9.18 14.54
N SER A 89 -4.81 -10.26 15.26
CA SER A 89 -5.99 -10.31 16.11
C SER A 89 -5.99 -9.19 17.16
N ARG A 90 -4.83 -8.90 17.76
CA ARG A 90 -4.67 -7.80 18.74
C ARG A 90 -4.74 -6.42 18.09
N LEU A 91 -4.19 -6.26 16.88
CA LEU A 91 -4.26 -5.02 16.10
C LEU A 91 -5.71 -4.64 15.76
N ASN A 92 -6.64 -5.59 15.66
CA ASN A 92 -8.04 -5.29 15.42
C ASN A 92 -8.62 -4.32 16.47
N GLY A 93 -8.29 -4.50 17.75
CA GLY A 93 -8.73 -3.58 18.81
C GLY A 93 -8.17 -2.16 18.62
N VAL A 94 -6.93 -2.06 18.17
CA VAL A 94 -6.28 -0.76 17.88
C VAL A 94 -6.94 -0.08 16.68
N ILE A 95 -7.19 -0.82 15.58
CA ILE A 95 -7.86 -0.29 14.39
C ILE A 95 -9.28 0.16 14.70
N GLN A 96 -10.03 -0.65 15.45
CA GLN A 96 -11.36 -0.27 15.90
C GLN A 96 -11.31 1.04 16.68
N TYR A 97 -10.38 1.16 17.62
CA TYR A 97 -10.25 2.37 18.44
C TYR A 97 -9.82 3.60 17.62
N ILE A 98 -8.99 3.46 16.59
CA ILE A 98 -8.69 4.57 15.65
C ILE A 98 -9.98 5.06 14.97
N GLY A 99 -10.86 4.15 14.56
CA GLY A 99 -12.17 4.49 13.99
C GLY A 99 -13.06 5.24 14.99
N GLU A 100 -13.07 4.79 16.25
CA GLU A 100 -13.81 5.43 17.35
C GLU A 100 -13.25 6.81 17.72
N ILE A 101 -11.92 6.98 17.77
CA ILE A 101 -11.26 8.28 17.96
C ILE A 101 -11.76 9.24 16.88
N ARG A 102 -11.70 8.87 15.60
CA ARG A 102 -12.19 9.72 14.50
C ARG A 102 -13.66 10.12 14.70
N ASN A 103 -14.51 9.19 15.12
CA ASN A 103 -15.94 9.47 15.33
C ASN A 103 -16.20 10.37 16.55
N SER A 104 -15.33 10.32 17.57
CA SER A 104 -15.47 11.10 18.81
C SER A 104 -14.83 12.49 18.76
N VAL A 105 -13.77 12.68 17.97
CA VAL A 105 -13.03 13.96 17.87
C VAL A 105 -13.56 14.89 16.76
N GLY A 106 -14.59 14.45 16.04
CA GLY A 106 -15.38 15.25 15.10
C GLY A 106 -14.80 15.34 13.69
N CYS A 107 -15.71 15.27 12.71
CA CYS A 107 -15.48 15.63 11.30
C CYS A 107 -15.23 17.13 11.19
N TYR A 108 -14.18 17.52 10.47
CA TYR A 108 -13.88 18.94 10.18
C TYR A 108 -15.00 19.67 9.41
N ALA A 109 -16.03 18.94 8.94
CA ALA A 109 -17.11 19.45 8.08
C ALA A 109 -18.53 18.93 8.45
N SER A 110 -18.81 18.56 9.71
CA SER A 110 -20.20 18.22 10.12
C SER A 110 -20.91 19.44 10.67
N HIS A 111 -21.84 20.01 9.89
CA HIS A 111 -22.67 21.19 10.25
C HIS A 111 -23.71 20.93 11.37
N GLY A 112 -23.56 19.87 12.17
CA GLY A 112 -24.55 19.44 13.14
C GLY A 112 -24.00 19.06 14.52
N GLN A 113 -22.74 19.35 14.84
CA GLN A 113 -22.19 19.03 16.16
C GLN A 113 -21.93 20.28 17.01
N ASP A 114 -22.35 20.19 18.27
CA ASP A 114 -22.31 21.23 19.28
C ASP A 114 -20.89 21.77 19.51
N ILE A 115 -20.81 23.06 19.86
CA ILE A 115 -19.61 23.93 19.88
C ILE A 115 -18.51 23.41 20.85
N GLU A 116 -18.85 22.44 21.72
CA GLU A 116 -17.99 21.85 22.76
C GLU A 116 -17.23 20.57 22.37
N HIS A 117 -17.12 20.21 21.09
CA HIS A 117 -16.35 19.02 20.73
C HIS A 117 -14.88 19.12 21.17
N LYS A 118 -14.47 18.18 22.03
CA LYS A 118 -13.13 18.10 22.60
C LYS A 118 -12.13 17.79 21.49
N LYS A 119 -11.38 18.82 21.08
CA LYS A 119 -10.33 18.68 20.07
C LYS A 119 -9.26 17.70 20.56
N PRO A 120 -8.75 16.83 19.69
CA PRO A 120 -7.68 15.91 20.05
C PRO A 120 -6.40 16.69 20.34
N THR A 121 -5.60 16.18 21.28
CA THR A 121 -4.29 16.75 21.57
C THR A 121 -3.30 16.38 20.48
N LYS A 122 -2.20 17.15 20.39
CA LYS A 122 -1.07 16.83 19.51
C LYS A 122 -0.50 15.45 19.81
N ASP A 123 -0.43 15.07 21.09
CA ASP A 123 0.07 13.77 21.52
C ASP A 123 -0.79 12.61 20.99
N LEU A 124 -2.12 12.78 21.00
CA LEU A 124 -3.02 11.78 20.44
C LEU A 124 -2.85 11.66 18.92
N ALA A 125 -2.76 12.78 18.20
CA ALA A 125 -2.54 12.76 16.76
C ALA A 125 -1.17 12.16 16.40
N LEU A 126 -0.13 12.47 17.18
CA LEU A 126 1.20 11.87 17.03
C LEU A 126 1.12 10.35 17.22
N PHE A 127 0.48 9.89 18.30
CA PHE A 127 0.33 8.47 18.58
C PHE A 127 -0.42 7.75 17.46
N VAL A 128 -1.58 8.26 17.03
CA VAL A 128 -2.35 7.71 15.90
C VAL A 128 -1.52 7.69 14.61
N SER A 129 -0.71 8.71 14.35
CA SER A 129 0.13 8.78 13.15
C SER A 129 1.23 7.71 13.15
N HIS A 130 1.89 7.50 14.29
CA HIS A 130 2.88 6.44 14.43
C HIS A 130 2.26 5.04 14.38
N THR A 131 1.12 4.83 15.04
CA THR A 131 0.36 3.57 14.93
C THR A 131 -0.04 3.30 13.49
N THR A 132 -0.53 4.31 12.77
CA THR A 132 -0.87 4.21 11.34
C THR A 132 0.36 3.84 10.52
N ASN A 133 1.51 4.48 10.76
CA ASN A 133 2.77 4.14 10.10
C ASN A 133 3.16 2.67 10.30
N SER A 134 3.03 2.15 11.52
CA SER A 134 3.38 0.76 11.83
C SER A 134 2.40 -0.24 11.22
N VAL A 135 1.10 -0.02 11.37
CA VAL A 135 0.08 -0.95 10.86
C VAL A 135 0.10 -0.99 9.34
N LEU A 136 0.04 0.19 8.72
CA LEU A 136 -0.02 0.28 7.26
C LEU A 136 1.32 -0.10 6.61
N GLY A 137 2.44 0.28 7.23
CA GLY A 137 3.77 -0.14 6.80
C GLY A 137 3.91 -1.66 6.79
N PHE A 138 3.39 -2.34 7.81
CA PHE A 138 3.43 -3.81 7.85
C PHE A 138 2.49 -4.46 6.81
N ILE A 139 1.26 -3.93 6.64
CA ILE A 139 0.33 -4.40 5.60
C ILE A 139 0.97 -4.28 4.22
N LEU A 140 1.55 -3.12 3.90
CA LEU A 140 2.22 -2.86 2.64
C LEU A 140 3.47 -3.72 2.48
N HIS A 141 4.25 -3.92 3.54
CA HIS A 141 5.41 -4.79 3.49
C HIS A 141 4.99 -6.22 3.13
N LEU A 142 4.01 -6.78 3.81
CA LEU A 142 3.49 -8.10 3.45
C LEU A 142 2.92 -8.09 2.03
N TYR A 143 2.17 -7.07 1.64
CA TYR A 143 1.64 -6.99 0.29
C TYR A 143 2.72 -6.95 -0.79
N ILE A 144 3.78 -6.17 -0.60
CA ILE A 144 4.85 -5.97 -1.59
C ILE A 144 5.83 -7.14 -1.64
N PHE A 145 6.10 -7.78 -0.49
CA PHE A 145 7.12 -8.80 -0.37
C PHE A 145 6.57 -10.22 -0.20
N SER A 146 5.26 -10.40 -0.03
CA SER A 146 4.65 -11.73 -0.15
C SER A 146 4.58 -12.13 -1.62
N ASP A 147 4.73 -13.43 -1.88
CA ASP A 147 4.57 -14.05 -3.20
C ASP A 147 3.19 -13.81 -3.84
N ASP A 148 2.26 -13.20 -3.11
CA ASP A 148 0.89 -12.94 -3.53
C ASP A 148 0.77 -11.84 -4.61
N LEU A 149 1.79 -10.99 -4.78
CA LEU A 149 1.89 -10.13 -5.98
C LEU A 149 2.10 -10.93 -7.26
N ARG A 150 2.59 -12.18 -7.16
CA ARG A 150 2.97 -13.01 -8.32
C ARG A 150 1.77 -13.71 -8.96
N ILE A 151 0.74 -14.05 -8.17
CA ILE A 151 -0.24 -15.09 -8.56
C ILE A 151 -1.57 -14.54 -9.11
N ASN A 152 -1.96 -13.32 -8.78
CA ASN A 152 -3.19 -12.75 -9.32
C ASN A 152 -3.10 -11.25 -9.39
N HIS A 153 -2.93 -10.69 -10.59
CA HIS A 153 -3.11 -9.26 -10.67
C HIS A 153 -3.59 -8.67 -11.99
N ARG A 154 -4.46 -7.69 -11.79
CA ARG A 154 -4.75 -6.52 -12.63
C ARG A 154 -3.53 -5.58 -12.60
N ILE A 155 -2.40 -6.05 -13.12
CA ILE A 155 -1.18 -5.26 -13.26
C ILE A 155 -1.43 -4.04 -14.15
N ARG A 156 -0.78 -2.91 -13.83
CA ARG A 156 -0.78 -1.68 -14.64
C ARG A 156 0.60 -1.52 -15.24
N TYR A 157 0.67 -1.25 -16.53
CA TYR A 157 1.94 -1.14 -17.25
C TYR A 157 2.85 -0.07 -16.63
N GLU A 158 2.28 1.06 -16.17
CA GLU A 158 3.05 2.19 -15.67
C GLU A 158 3.76 1.93 -14.33
N ASP A 159 3.33 0.91 -13.57
CA ASP A 159 3.93 0.56 -12.27
C ASP A 159 5.32 -0.05 -12.39
N TYR A 160 5.72 -0.47 -13.59
CA TYR A 160 6.91 -1.28 -13.84
C TYR A 160 7.91 -0.60 -14.76
N ALA A 161 8.01 0.74 -14.72
CA ALA A 161 8.81 1.52 -15.67
C ALA A 161 10.27 1.05 -15.82
N GLU A 162 10.96 0.72 -14.72
CA GLU A 162 12.35 0.23 -14.75
C GLU A 162 12.45 -1.14 -15.42
N PHE A 163 11.52 -2.04 -15.10
CA PHE A 163 11.43 -3.35 -15.74
C PHE A 163 11.03 -3.25 -17.23
N ASN A 164 10.11 -2.34 -17.56
CA ASN A 164 9.68 -2.09 -18.94
C ASN A 164 10.85 -1.57 -19.78
N GLN A 165 11.64 -0.66 -19.22
CA GLN A 165 12.85 -0.17 -19.85
C GLN A 165 13.85 -1.29 -20.06
N PHE A 166 14.10 -2.13 -19.04
CA PHE A 166 14.95 -3.31 -19.17
C PHE A 166 14.48 -4.24 -20.30
N LEU A 167 13.19 -4.55 -20.35
CA LEU A 167 12.60 -5.39 -21.40
C LEU A 167 12.77 -4.77 -22.80
N ASP A 168 12.57 -3.47 -22.93
CA ASP A 168 12.70 -2.77 -24.20
C ASP A 168 14.18 -2.65 -24.62
N GLU A 169 15.12 -2.51 -23.68
CA GLU A 169 16.54 -2.46 -23.99
C GLU A 169 17.10 -3.82 -24.43
N GLU A 170 16.70 -4.90 -23.75
CA GLU A 170 17.21 -6.24 -24.00
C GLU A 170 16.52 -6.97 -25.15
N TYR A 171 15.19 -6.82 -25.27
CA TYR A 171 14.38 -7.66 -26.16
C TYR A 171 13.68 -6.90 -27.28
N ALA A 172 13.67 -5.56 -27.30
CA ALA A 172 12.97 -4.84 -28.37
C ALA A 172 13.60 -5.13 -29.75
N PRO A 173 12.79 -5.48 -30.75
CA PRO A 173 13.30 -5.70 -32.09
C PRO A 173 13.88 -4.39 -32.66
N LYS A 174 15.08 -4.47 -33.24
CA LYS A 174 15.69 -3.33 -33.93
C LYS A 174 15.15 -3.23 -35.35
N PHE A 175 14.34 -2.22 -35.61
CA PHE A 175 13.83 -1.96 -36.96
C PHE A 175 14.66 -0.87 -37.68
N PRO A 176 14.73 -0.90 -39.02
CA PRO A 176 15.24 0.21 -39.81
C PRO A 176 14.38 1.47 -39.65
N ASP A 177 14.99 2.64 -39.83
CA ASP A 177 14.35 3.96 -39.99
C ASP A 177 13.37 4.39 -38.88
N GLY A 178 13.88 4.54 -37.66
CA GLY A 178 13.18 5.26 -36.57
C GLY A 178 11.90 4.59 -36.05
N LEU A 179 11.55 3.42 -36.58
CA LEU A 179 10.47 2.61 -36.08
C LEU A 179 10.93 1.89 -34.81
N SER A 180 10.23 2.13 -33.71
CA SER A 180 10.45 1.44 -32.44
C SER A 180 9.10 0.92 -31.97
N ILE A 181 9.06 -0.37 -31.64
CA ILE A 181 7.95 -0.97 -30.93
C ILE A 181 8.42 -1.18 -29.51
N SER A 182 7.63 -0.72 -28.53
CA SER A 182 7.84 -1.10 -27.14
C SER A 182 7.45 -2.56 -27.00
N TYR A 183 8.46 -3.41 -26.85
CA TYR A 183 8.31 -4.84 -26.59
C TYR A 183 7.62 -5.08 -25.27
N SER A 184 7.99 -4.31 -24.23
CA SER A 184 7.37 -4.38 -22.92
C SER A 184 5.87 -4.07 -22.98
N LEU A 185 5.46 -3.02 -23.70
CA LEU A 185 4.04 -2.67 -23.86
C LEU A 185 3.29 -3.70 -24.70
N ALA A 186 3.88 -4.16 -25.81
CA ALA A 186 3.28 -5.19 -26.66
C ALA A 186 3.07 -6.50 -25.88
N LEU A 187 4.06 -6.90 -25.07
CA LEU A 187 4.00 -8.07 -24.22
C LEU A 187 2.92 -7.92 -23.14
N PHE A 188 2.85 -6.75 -22.49
CA PHE A 188 1.83 -6.45 -21.50
C PHE A 188 0.41 -6.51 -22.07
N GLU A 189 0.17 -5.95 -23.26
CA GLU A 189 -1.16 -5.91 -23.88
C GLU A 189 -1.58 -7.27 -24.48
N GLN A 190 -0.63 -8.04 -25.01
CA GLN A 190 -0.93 -9.25 -25.79
C GLN A 190 -0.76 -10.54 -24.98
N ASP A 191 0.21 -10.61 -24.06
CA ASP A 191 0.50 -11.79 -23.26
C ASP A 191 0.95 -11.39 -21.84
N ILE A 192 -0.06 -11.11 -21.02
CA ILE A 192 0.12 -10.67 -19.65
C ILE A 192 0.79 -11.74 -18.76
N GLU A 193 0.67 -13.02 -19.11
CA GLU A 193 1.30 -14.12 -18.37
C GLU A 193 2.79 -14.22 -18.70
N ALA A 194 3.16 -14.08 -19.98
CA ALA A 194 4.56 -13.96 -20.36
C ALA A 194 5.21 -12.72 -19.73
N TYR A 195 4.53 -11.57 -19.74
CA TYR A 195 5.01 -10.35 -19.09
C TYR A 195 5.33 -10.57 -17.59
N LYS A 196 4.44 -11.27 -16.86
CA LYS A 196 4.70 -11.64 -15.47
C LYS A 196 5.90 -12.57 -15.33
N GLY A 197 6.04 -13.56 -16.20
CA GLY A 197 7.17 -14.49 -16.19
C GLY A 197 8.52 -13.78 -16.34
N PHE A 198 8.62 -12.83 -17.27
CA PHE A 198 9.83 -12.01 -17.42
C PHE A 198 10.10 -11.13 -16.18
N TYR A 199 9.06 -10.64 -15.52
CA TYR A 199 9.22 -9.84 -14.31
C TYR A 199 9.78 -10.68 -13.14
N GLU A 200 9.36 -11.94 -13.01
CA GLU A 200 9.90 -12.86 -12.00
C GLU A 200 11.40 -13.12 -12.20
N GLU A 201 11.82 -13.30 -13.46
CA GLU A 201 13.22 -13.47 -13.83
C GLU A 201 14.02 -12.20 -13.49
N TYR A 202 13.50 -11.02 -13.85
CA TYR A 202 14.11 -9.73 -13.55
C TYR A 202 14.34 -9.52 -12.04
N ILE A 203 13.35 -9.82 -11.20
CA ILE A 203 13.48 -9.69 -9.74
C ILE A 203 14.50 -10.67 -9.16
N SER A 204 14.55 -11.90 -9.69
CA SER A 204 15.53 -12.91 -9.25
C SER A 204 16.96 -12.44 -9.55
N LEU A 205 17.19 -11.87 -10.74
CA LEU A 205 18.49 -11.31 -11.13
C LEU A 205 18.91 -10.12 -10.25
N GLU A 206 17.98 -9.21 -9.92
CA GLU A 206 18.28 -8.08 -9.03
C GLU A 206 18.65 -8.55 -7.61
N GLN A 207 18.01 -9.61 -7.11
CA GLN A 207 18.35 -10.19 -5.81
C GLN A 207 19.75 -10.83 -5.80
N GLU A 208 20.13 -11.52 -6.86
CA GLU A 208 21.48 -12.10 -7.01
C GLU A 208 22.55 -10.99 -7.07
N ARG A 209 22.33 -9.93 -7.86
CA ARG A 209 23.25 -8.78 -7.95
C ARG A 209 23.48 -8.10 -6.60
N LEU A 210 22.42 -7.96 -5.79
CA LEU A 210 22.52 -7.37 -4.46
C LEU A 210 23.32 -8.24 -3.49
N GLN A 211 23.31 -9.56 -3.65
CA GLN A 211 24.10 -10.48 -2.82
C GLN A 211 25.58 -10.51 -3.20
N GLU A 212 25.93 -10.28 -4.47
CA GLU A 212 27.33 -10.21 -4.91
C GLU A 212 28.06 -8.92 -4.47
N THR A 213 27.31 -7.92 -3.99
CA THR A 213 27.85 -6.62 -3.57
C THR A 213 28.07 -6.51 -2.05
N LEU A 214 27.81 -7.59 -1.30
CA LEU A 214 27.98 -7.72 0.16
C LEU A 214 29.18 -8.62 0.50
#